data_AF-A0A946BS96-F1
#
_entry.id   AF-A0A946BS96-F1
#
_cell.length_a   1.000
_cell.length_b   1.000
_cell.length_c   1.000
_cell.angle_alpha   90.00
_cell.angle_beta   90.00
_cell.angle_gamma   90.00
#
_symmetry.space_group_name_H-M   'P 1'
#
loop_
_entity.id
_entity.type
_entity.pdbx_description
1 polymer ?
#
loop_
_entity_poly.entity_id
_entity_poly.type
_entity_poly.pdbx_seq_one_letter_code
_entity_poly.pdbx_strand_id
1 'polypeptide(L)'
;MTTLAPFSDTYLKFANACNQFEVQEDNHRIQVPEKIIRCIWNDQLFSTPALQTPEGQNLEIVDAGNWNFGNGPDFTNATLKVNGKIYTGDVQLDTYATDWNSR
;
A
#
# COMPACT_ATOMS: atom_id res chain seq x y z
N MET A 1 25.59 25.44 42.73
CA MET A 1 25.33 25.81 41.33
C MET A 1 26.32 25.04 40.47
N THR A 2 25.88 23.97 39.80
CA THR A 2 26.77 23.12 39.00
C THR A 2 26.90 23.70 37.60
N THR A 3 28.07 24.26 37.29
CA THR A 3 28.41 24.74 35.95
C THR A 3 28.53 23.53 35.01
N LEU A 4 27.68 23.44 33.98
CA LEU A 4 27.88 22.50 32.88
C LEU A 4 29.25 22.76 32.25
N ALA A 5 30.08 21.71 32.13
CA ALA A 5 31.37 21.84 31.47
C ALA A 5 31.17 22.29 30.01
N PRO A 6 31.93 23.28 29.51
CA PRO A 6 31.86 23.64 28.10
C PRO A 6 32.34 22.44 27.29
N PHE A 7 31.54 22.05 26.28
CA PHE A 7 31.94 21.01 25.34
C PHE A 7 33.28 21.39 24.72
N SER A 8 34.13 20.39 24.46
CA SER A 8 35.42 20.65 23.81
C SER A 8 35.20 21.24 22.41
N ASP A 9 36.15 22.06 21.95
CA ASP A 9 36.13 22.61 20.59
C ASP A 9 36.01 21.51 19.52
N THR A 10 36.56 20.32 19.80
CA THR A 10 36.41 19.13 18.96
C THR A 10 34.96 18.66 18.86
N TYR A 11 34.24 18.63 19.99
CA TYR A 11 32.83 18.27 20.00
C TYR A 11 31.97 19.32 19.27
N LEU A 12 32.25 20.60 19.45
CA LEU A 12 31.53 21.67 18.73
C LEU A 12 31.78 21.61 17.20
N LYS A 13 33.02 21.35 16.78
CA LYS A 13 33.36 21.15 15.36
C LYS A 13 32.65 19.93 14.78
N PHE A 14 32.63 18.83 15.51
CA PHE A 14 31.91 17.61 15.12
C PHE A 14 30.40 17.86 15.01
N ALA A 15 29.78 18.45 16.03
CA ALA A 15 28.35 18.72 16.05
C ALA A 15 27.92 19.68 14.93
N ASN A 16 28.70 20.73 14.68
CA ASN A 16 28.44 21.65 13.57
C ASN A 16 28.60 20.99 12.20
N ALA A 17 29.58 20.09 12.04
CA ALA A 17 29.71 19.30 10.82
C ALA A 17 28.50 18.36 10.64
N CYS A 18 28.03 17.71 11.71
CA CYS A 18 26.82 16.85 11.67
C CYS A 18 25.55 17.65 11.34
N ASN A 19 25.41 18.88 11.84
CA ASN A 19 24.26 19.75 11.56
C ASN A 19 24.26 20.36 10.15
N GLN A 20 25.35 20.23 9.39
CA GLN A 20 25.41 20.66 7.98
C GLN A 20 24.95 19.58 7.00
N PHE A 21 24.67 18.37 7.47
CA PHE A 21 24.01 17.35 6.65
C PHE A 21 22.51 17.56 6.77
N GLU A 22 21.89 18.15 5.75
CA GLU A 22 20.47 17.97 5.55
C GLU A 22 20.22 16.49 5.31
N VAL A 23 19.49 15.84 6.21
CA VAL A 23 18.94 14.51 5.95
C VAL A 23 17.93 14.69 4.82
N GLN A 24 18.35 14.34 3.60
CA GLN A 24 17.42 14.15 2.49
C GLN A 24 16.66 12.85 2.79
N GLU A 25 15.53 12.98 3.48
CA GLU A 25 14.50 11.94 3.51
C GLU A 25 14.02 11.78 2.07
N ASP A 26 14.61 10.81 1.40
CA ASP A 26 14.20 10.37 0.08
C ASP A 26 12.71 10.01 0.17
N ASN A 27 11.86 10.89 -0.36
CA ASN A 27 10.40 10.78 -0.31
C ASN A 27 9.90 9.72 -1.31
N HIS A 28 10.61 8.59 -1.38
CA HIS A 28 10.26 7.45 -2.20
C HIS A 28 9.02 6.81 -1.58
N ARG A 29 7.86 7.15 -2.13
CA ARG A 29 6.63 6.37 -1.95
C ARG A 29 7.01 4.90 -2.07
N ILE A 30 6.79 4.13 -1.00
CA ILE A 30 7.02 2.69 -1.00
C ILE A 30 6.21 2.12 -2.17
N GLN A 31 6.90 1.63 -3.20
CA GLN A 31 6.26 0.94 -4.30
C GLN A 31 5.94 -0.47 -3.83
N VAL A 32 4.66 -0.74 -3.63
CA VAL A 32 4.19 -2.10 -3.33
C VAL A 32 4.08 -2.85 -4.66
N PRO A 33 4.83 -3.95 -4.86
CA PRO A 33 4.67 -4.75 -6.06
C PRO A 33 3.25 -5.30 -6.15
N GLU A 34 2.61 -5.19 -7.33
CA GLU A 34 1.23 -5.66 -7.56
C GLU A 34 1.03 -7.13 -7.17
N LYS A 35 2.07 -7.97 -7.34
CA LYS A 35 2.07 -9.36 -6.88
C LYS A 35 1.74 -9.50 -5.39
N ILE A 36 2.19 -8.59 -4.54
CA ILE A 36 1.88 -8.62 -3.10
C ILE A 36 0.37 -8.44 -2.89
N ILE A 37 -0.26 -7.50 -3.58
CA ILE A 37 -1.69 -7.25 -3.47
C ILE A 37 -2.49 -8.44 -4.00
N ARG A 38 -2.02 -9.09 -5.08
CA ARG A 38 -2.61 -10.33 -5.58
C ARG A 38 -2.53 -11.48 -4.56
N CYS A 39 -1.41 -11.64 -3.85
CA CYS A 39 -1.32 -12.62 -2.75
C CYS A 39 -2.33 -12.29 -1.64
N ILE A 40 -2.39 -11.02 -1.23
CA ILE A 40 -3.32 -10.57 -0.17
C ILE A 40 -4.77 -10.81 -0.58
N TRP A 41 -5.12 -10.56 -1.84
CA TRP A 41 -6.41 -10.92 -2.41
C TRP A 41 -6.64 -12.43 -2.37
N ASN A 42 -5.75 -13.23 -2.95
CA ASN A 42 -5.90 -14.68 -3.01
C ASN A 42 -6.11 -15.31 -1.62
N ASP A 43 -5.32 -14.87 -0.65
CA ASP A 43 -5.33 -15.40 0.72
C ASP A 43 -6.38 -14.71 1.61
N GLN A 44 -7.10 -13.70 1.07
CA GLN A 44 -8.08 -12.88 1.77
C GLN A 44 -7.52 -12.25 3.08
N LEU A 45 -6.25 -11.83 3.05
CA LEU A 45 -5.49 -11.32 4.21
C LEU A 45 -5.65 -9.81 4.43
N PHE A 46 -6.88 -9.30 4.34
CA PHE A 46 -7.19 -7.89 4.56
C PHE A 46 -8.58 -7.72 5.17
N SER A 47 -8.83 -6.57 5.77
CA SER A 47 -10.10 -6.29 6.43
C SER A 47 -11.21 -6.12 5.40
N THR A 48 -11.96 -7.20 5.14
CA THR A 48 -13.09 -7.20 4.21
C THR A 48 -14.33 -6.43 4.70
N PRO A 49 -14.66 -6.31 6.00
CA PRO A 49 -15.87 -5.59 6.43
C PRO A 49 -15.88 -4.09 6.16
N ALA A 50 -14.72 -3.52 5.82
CA ALA A 50 -14.55 -2.08 5.57
C ALA A 50 -14.48 -1.74 4.06
N LEU A 51 -14.60 -2.72 3.17
CA LEU A 51 -14.50 -2.48 1.73
C LEU A 51 -15.74 -1.75 1.22
N GLN A 52 -15.51 -0.66 0.48
CA GLN A 52 -16.56 0.14 -0.11
C GLN A 52 -16.18 0.54 -1.54
N THR A 53 -17.19 0.69 -2.40
CA THR A 53 -17.01 1.32 -3.71
C THR A 53 -16.75 2.83 -3.54
N PRO A 54 -16.27 3.53 -4.59
CA PRO A 54 -16.13 4.99 -4.55
C PRO A 54 -17.42 5.74 -4.19
N GLU A 55 -18.58 5.15 -4.49
CA GLU A 55 -19.91 5.66 -4.17
C GLU A 55 -20.37 5.32 -2.73
N GLY A 56 -19.51 4.67 -1.93
CA GLY A 56 -19.79 4.30 -0.54
C GLY A 56 -20.62 3.03 -0.37
N GLN A 57 -20.77 2.22 -1.43
CA GLN A 57 -21.54 0.98 -1.34
C GLN A 57 -20.70 -0.11 -0.67
N ASN A 58 -21.28 -0.85 0.28
CA ASN A 58 -20.60 -1.97 0.92
C ASN A 58 -20.22 -3.04 -0.10
N LEU A 59 -18.97 -3.49 -0.08
CA LEU A 59 -18.42 -4.54 -0.93
C LEU A 59 -17.97 -5.71 -0.06
N GLU A 60 -18.44 -6.91 -0.38
CA GLU A 60 -18.06 -8.16 0.28
C GLU A 60 -17.47 -9.09 -0.78
N ILE A 61 -16.33 -9.70 -0.47
CA ILE A 61 -15.73 -10.74 -1.31
C ILE A 61 -16.28 -12.07 -0.83
N VAL A 62 -17.14 -12.68 -1.63
CA VAL A 62 -17.76 -13.98 -1.33
C VAL A 62 -16.84 -15.12 -1.78
N ASP A 63 -16.20 -14.93 -2.94
CA ASP A 63 -15.17 -15.82 -3.49
C ASP A 63 -14.13 -14.95 -4.24
N ALA A 64 -12.86 -15.17 -3.94
CA ALA A 64 -11.74 -14.47 -4.58
C ALA A 64 -11.58 -14.84 -6.07
N GLY A 65 -12.17 -15.96 -6.50
CA GLY A 65 -11.99 -16.51 -7.83
C GLY A 65 -10.67 -17.27 -7.99
N ASN A 66 -10.32 -17.57 -9.24
CA ASN A 66 -9.13 -18.35 -9.58
C ASN A 66 -8.02 -17.40 -10.05
N TRP A 67 -6.86 -17.48 -9.41
CA TRP A 67 -5.69 -16.71 -9.83
C TRP A 67 -5.28 -17.09 -11.25
N ASN A 68 -5.29 -16.11 -12.15
CA ASN A 68 -4.81 -16.22 -13.51
C ASN A 68 -3.32 -15.83 -13.59
N PHE A 69 -2.48 -16.77 -14.03
CA PHE A 69 -1.05 -16.54 -14.28
C PHE A 69 -0.75 -16.26 -15.76
N GLY A 70 -1.79 -16.23 -16.60
CA GLY A 70 -1.70 -15.90 -18.02
C GLY A 70 -2.01 -14.43 -18.28
N ASN A 71 -2.33 -14.14 -19.55
CA ASN A 71 -2.77 -12.80 -19.95
C ASN A 71 -4.20 -12.53 -19.46
N GLY A 72 -4.53 -11.25 -19.30
CA GLY A 72 -5.86 -10.79 -18.94
C GLY A 72 -5.98 -10.39 -17.46
N PRO A 73 -7.15 -10.56 -16.84
CA PRO A 73 -7.38 -10.16 -15.46
C PRO A 73 -6.56 -11.01 -14.49
N ASP A 74 -6.26 -10.49 -13.29
CA ASP A 74 -5.50 -11.22 -12.28
C ASP A 74 -6.24 -12.42 -11.70
N PHE A 75 -7.57 -12.34 -11.61
CA PHE A 75 -8.44 -13.41 -11.13
C PHE A 75 -9.64 -13.59 -12.05
N THR A 76 -10.07 -14.83 -12.21
CA THR A 76 -11.24 -15.20 -13.02
C THR A 76 -12.34 -15.82 -12.17
N ASN A 77 -13.60 -15.58 -12.55
CA ASN A 77 -14.78 -16.14 -11.86
C ASN A 77 -14.85 -15.82 -10.34
N ALA A 78 -14.41 -14.64 -9.93
CA ALA A 78 -14.64 -14.15 -8.57
C ALA A 78 -16.12 -13.86 -8.33
N THR A 79 -16.56 -13.97 -7.08
CA THR A 79 -17.93 -13.63 -6.66
C THR A 79 -17.88 -12.53 -5.62
N LEU A 80 -18.47 -11.38 -5.94
CA LEU A 80 -18.55 -10.21 -5.09
C LEU A 80 -20.00 -9.90 -4.76
N LYS A 81 -20.23 -9.31 -3.60
CA LYS A 81 -21.54 -8.80 -3.20
C LYS A 81 -21.44 -7.31 -2.93
N VAL A 82 -22.09 -6.52 -3.77
CA VAL A 82 -22.11 -5.06 -3.69
C VAL A 82 -23.50 -4.60 -3.30
N ASN A 83 -23.61 -3.90 -2.17
CA ASN A 83 -24.88 -3.43 -1.60
C ASN A 83 -25.98 -4.51 -1.56
N GLY A 84 -25.60 -5.73 -1.16
CA GLY A 84 -26.52 -6.87 -1.05
C GLY A 84 -26.74 -7.67 -2.34
N LYS A 85 -26.31 -7.17 -3.51
CA LYS A 85 -26.46 -7.85 -4.80
C LYS A 85 -25.19 -8.61 -5.18
N ILE A 86 -25.36 -9.87 -5.61
CA ILE A 86 -24.26 -10.74 -6.02
C ILE A 86 -23.89 -10.47 -7.49
N TYR A 87 -22.59 -10.45 -7.75
CA TYR A 87 -21.96 -10.34 -9.06
C TYR A 87 -20.91 -11.43 -9.19
N THR A 88 -20.81 -12.04 -10.37
CA THR A 88 -19.76 -12.99 -10.71
C THR A 88 -19.04 -12.49 -11.95
N GLY A 89 -17.71 -12.50 -11.93
CA GLY A 89 -16.89 -12.03 -13.04
C GLY A 89 -15.41 -12.02 -12.71
N ASP A 90 -14.63 -11.44 -13.60
CA ASP A 90 -13.17 -11.36 -13.44
C ASP A 90 -12.75 -10.12 -12.65
N VAL A 91 -11.60 -10.20 -11.98
CA VAL A 91 -11.06 -9.14 -11.12
C VAL A 91 -9.66 -8.78 -11.57
N GLN A 92 -9.42 -7.47 -11.71
CA GLN A 92 -8.12 -6.86 -11.92
C GLN A 92 -7.74 -6.07 -10.67
N LEU A 93 -6.49 -6.21 -10.24
CA LEU A 93 -5.94 -5.47 -9.11
C LEU A 93 -4.80 -4.58 -9.64
N ASP A 94 -4.72 -3.39 -9.07
CA ASP A 94 -3.66 -2.41 -9.33
C ASP A 94 -3.24 -1.78 -8.00
N THR A 95 -1.95 -1.48 -7.83
CA THR A 95 -1.44 -0.85 -6.61
C THR A 95 -1.96 0.57 -6.44
N TYR A 96 -2.13 1.29 -7.55
CA TYR A 96 -2.63 2.66 -7.55
C TYR A 96 -3.80 2.81 -8.51
N ALA A 97 -4.80 3.59 -8.10
CA ALA A 97 -5.96 3.91 -8.94
C ALA A 97 -5.57 4.67 -10.23
N THR A 98 -4.41 5.32 -10.24
CA THR A 98 -3.86 5.97 -11.45
C THR A 98 -3.49 4.96 -12.52
N ASP A 99 -3.08 3.75 -12.13
CA ASP A 99 -2.57 2.74 -13.06
C ASP A 99 -3.71 2.20 -13.93
N TRP A 100 -4.93 2.15 -13.37
CA TRP A 100 -6.16 1.83 -14.10
C TRP A 100 -6.42 2.76 -15.28
N ASN A 101 -6.21 4.07 -15.12
CA ASN A 101 -6.47 5.06 -16.17
C ASN A 101 -5.42 5.05 -17.29
N SER A 102 -4.29 4.37 -17.06
CA SER A 102 -3.19 4.25 -18.01
C SER A 102 -3.18 2.92 -18.78
N ARG A 103 -4.16 2.04 -18.52
CA ARG A 103 -4.35 0.77 -19.24
C ARG A 103 -5.21 0.93 -20.50
#